data_AF-A0AA48KIK8-F1
#
_entry.id   AF-A0AA48KIK8-F1
#
_cell.length_a   1.000
_cell.length_b   1.000
_cell.length_c   1.000
_cell.angle_alpha   90.00
_cell.angle_beta   90.00
_cell.angle_gamma   90.00
#
_symmetry.space_group_name_H-M   'P 1'
#
loop_
_entity.id
_entity.type
_entity.pdbx_description
1 polymer ?
#
loop_
_entity_poly.entity_id
_entity_poly.type
_entity_poly.pdbx_seq_one_letter_code
_entity_poly.pdbx_strand_id
1 'polypeptide(L)'
;MTRANLFQLGTGLETGAHAEDSRGLLAADIVFEDPVAQRDVLDCDRDDHFIRRDGVVFAGTHLIIEVENGHGLDDEDRIEQAFRDCVDACGATLLHIHTHKFSPQGVSGVAVLAESHISVHTWPEIGYGAFDVFMCGDADPWKAVGVLKRAFGTETVHVKELRRGEGLVRDTAAA
;
A
#
# COMPACT_ATOMS: atom_id res chain seq x y z
N MET A 1 16.44 -40.45 0.24
CA MET A 1 15.92 -39.81 -0.99
C MET A 1 14.49 -39.38 -0.75
N THR A 2 14.34 -38.08 -0.51
CA THR A 2 13.21 -37.19 -0.84
C THR A 2 11.78 -37.65 -0.51
N ARG A 3 11.26 -37.20 0.62
CA ARG A 3 9.83 -36.83 0.74
C ARG A 3 9.75 -35.33 0.93
N ALA A 4 9.23 -34.65 -0.09
CA ALA A 4 8.87 -33.25 -0.04
C ALA A 4 7.72 -33.10 0.97
N ASN A 5 7.97 -32.35 2.06
CA ASN A 5 6.90 -31.86 2.92
C ASN A 5 6.32 -30.62 2.26
N LEU A 6 5.27 -30.86 1.48
CA LEU A 6 4.32 -29.86 1.03
C LEU A 6 3.55 -29.37 2.27
N PHE A 7 3.94 -28.22 2.83
CA PHE A 7 3.13 -27.56 3.85
C PHE A 7 1.97 -26.84 3.17
N GLN A 8 0.76 -27.38 3.37
CA GLN A 8 -0.50 -26.70 3.11
C GLN A 8 -0.65 -25.53 4.09
N LEU A 9 -0.52 -24.31 3.60
CA LEU A 9 -1.13 -23.14 4.22
C LEU A 9 -2.61 -23.11 3.78
N GLY A 10 -3.54 -23.02 4.74
CA GLY A 10 -4.93 -22.64 4.42
C GLY A 10 -6.07 -23.55 4.89
N THR A 11 -5.90 -24.45 5.86
CA THR A 11 -7.04 -25.14 6.51
C THR A 11 -7.09 -24.80 7.98
N GLY A 12 -7.75 -23.68 8.31
CA GLY A 12 -7.90 -23.22 9.69
C GLY A 12 -8.62 -21.88 9.86
N LEU A 13 -8.97 -21.22 8.75
CA LEU A 13 -9.99 -20.18 8.75
C LEU A 13 -11.24 -20.81 8.16
N GLU A 14 -12.32 -20.91 8.94
CA GLU A 14 -13.64 -21.18 8.40
C GLU A 14 -13.99 -20.03 7.45
N THR A 15 -13.70 -20.21 6.16
CA THR A 15 -14.11 -19.28 5.12
C THR A 15 -15.61 -19.45 4.95
N GLY A 16 -16.38 -18.65 5.69
CA GLY A 16 -17.77 -18.35 5.37
C GLY A 16 -17.85 -17.52 4.09
N ALA A 17 -17.38 -18.07 2.97
CA ALA A 17 -17.74 -17.60 1.65
C ALA A 17 -19.16 -18.10 1.38
N HIS A 18 -20.15 -17.32 1.82
CA HIS A 18 -21.51 -17.50 1.32
C HIS A 18 -21.48 -17.22 -0.18
N ALA A 19 -21.80 -18.25 -0.97
CA ALA A 19 -22.04 -18.10 -2.40
C ALA A 19 -23.26 -17.19 -2.59
N GLU A 20 -23.07 -16.02 -3.19
CA GLU A 20 -24.18 -15.16 -3.61
C GLU A 20 -24.81 -15.72 -4.91
N ASP A 21 -26.14 -15.82 -4.87
CA ASP A 21 -27.02 -16.34 -5.91
C ASP A 21 -26.92 -15.48 -7.19
N SER A 22 -26.25 -16.00 -8.22
CA SER A 22 -26.12 -15.35 -9.52
C SER A 22 -27.43 -15.45 -10.30
N ARG A 23 -28.38 -14.55 -10.02
CA ARG A 23 -29.48 -14.26 -10.95
C ARG A 23 -29.05 -13.13 -11.87
N GLY A 24 -28.79 -13.49 -13.12
CA GLY A 24 -28.39 -12.58 -14.17
C GLY A 24 -29.40 -11.44 -14.36
N LEU A 25 -28.89 -10.22 -14.26
CA LEU A 25 -29.51 -9.05 -14.88
C LEU A 25 -28.74 -8.78 -16.17
N LEU A 26 -29.45 -8.93 -17.28
CA LEU A 26 -28.97 -8.60 -18.61
C LEU A 26 -28.63 -7.11 -18.69
N ALA A 27 -27.50 -6.81 -19.33
CA ALA A 27 -27.13 -5.48 -19.76
C ALA A 27 -28.20 -4.93 -20.72
N ALA A 28 -29.08 -4.11 -20.19
CA ALA A 28 -29.91 -3.21 -20.97
C ALA A 28 -29.38 -1.81 -20.71
N ASP A 29 -29.06 -1.12 -21.80
CA ASP A 29 -28.45 0.20 -21.86
C ASP A 29 -29.13 1.20 -20.92
N ILE A 30 -28.48 1.47 -19.78
CA ILE A 30 -28.80 2.65 -18.97
C ILE A 30 -27.78 3.72 -19.39
N VAL A 31 -28.21 4.57 -20.31
CA VAL A 31 -27.55 5.85 -20.54
C VAL A 31 -27.81 6.69 -19.30
N PHE A 32 -26.88 6.69 -18.36
CA PHE A 32 -26.83 7.74 -17.35
C PHE A 32 -26.36 8.99 -18.07
N GLU A 33 -27.27 9.94 -18.33
CA GLU A 33 -26.85 11.33 -18.54
C GLU A 33 -26.13 11.73 -17.26
N ASP A 34 -24.80 11.77 -17.32
CA ASP A 34 -23.96 12.02 -16.17
C ASP A 34 -24.06 13.52 -15.79
N PRO A 35 -24.75 13.87 -14.69
CA PRO A 35 -24.79 15.24 -14.20
C PRO A 35 -23.67 15.46 -13.19
N VAL A 36 -22.62 14.62 -13.18
CA VAL A 36 -21.33 15.00 -12.62
C VAL A 36 -20.72 15.99 -13.60
N ALA A 37 -21.30 17.21 -13.58
CA ALA A 37 -20.62 18.43 -13.96
C ALA A 37 -19.17 18.28 -13.52
N GLN A 38 -18.23 18.43 -14.46
CA GLN A 38 -16.79 18.54 -14.25
C GLN A 38 -16.54 18.96 -12.81
N ARG A 39 -16.32 17.98 -11.93
CA ARG A 39 -15.85 18.31 -10.59
C ARG A 39 -14.53 18.96 -10.89
N ASP A 40 -14.40 20.22 -10.53
CA ASP A 40 -13.24 21.04 -10.85
C ASP A 40 -12.05 20.51 -10.04
N VAL A 41 -11.51 19.37 -10.46
CA VAL A 41 -10.33 18.70 -9.89
C VAL A 41 -9.06 19.37 -10.44
N LEU A 42 -9.23 20.33 -11.36
CA LEU A 42 -8.17 21.06 -12.02
C LEU A 42 -7.89 22.41 -11.37
N ASP A 43 -8.82 22.95 -10.58
CA ASP A 43 -8.60 24.10 -9.72
C ASP A 43 -7.44 23.85 -8.75
N CYS A 44 -6.40 24.70 -8.83
CA CYS A 44 -5.22 24.64 -7.98
C CYS A 44 -5.45 25.25 -6.59
N ASP A 45 -6.52 26.02 -6.42
CA ASP A 45 -6.91 26.66 -5.15
C ASP A 45 -7.90 25.79 -4.35
N ARG A 46 -8.23 24.59 -4.86
CA ARG A 46 -9.09 23.63 -4.19
C ARG A 46 -8.32 22.92 -3.07
N ASP A 47 -8.92 22.85 -1.89
CA ASP A 47 -8.50 21.98 -0.79
C ASP A 47 -8.75 20.51 -1.19
N ASP A 48 -7.93 19.97 -2.09
CA ASP A 48 -7.88 18.56 -2.45
C ASP A 48 -6.47 17.98 -2.25
N HIS A 49 -6.41 16.67 -2.09
CA HIS A 49 -5.17 15.95 -1.79
C HIS A 49 -4.51 15.37 -3.05
N PHE A 50 -4.91 15.85 -4.24
CA PHE A 50 -4.33 15.38 -5.50
C PHE A 50 -2.92 15.94 -5.69
N ILE A 51 -2.00 15.05 -6.05
CA ILE A 51 -0.63 15.41 -6.40
C ILE A 51 -0.61 15.87 -7.85
N ARG A 52 -0.08 17.08 -8.07
CA ARG A 52 0.13 17.69 -9.39
C ARG A 52 1.64 17.78 -9.65
N ARG A 53 2.18 16.91 -10.51
CA ARG A 53 3.62 16.84 -10.82
C ARG A 53 3.84 16.55 -12.31
N ASP A 54 4.72 17.32 -12.96
CA ASP A 54 5.10 17.16 -14.37
C ASP A 54 3.91 17.14 -15.35
N GLY A 55 2.88 17.95 -15.07
CA GLY A 55 1.67 18.01 -15.91
C GLY A 55 0.72 16.82 -15.74
N VAL A 56 0.96 15.97 -14.73
CA VAL A 56 0.12 14.82 -14.40
C VAL A 56 -0.55 15.05 -13.05
N VAL A 57 -1.83 14.71 -12.98
CA VAL A 57 -2.62 14.70 -11.75
C VAL A 57 -2.89 13.27 -11.33
N PHE A 58 -2.59 12.93 -10.08
CA PHE A 58 -2.82 11.61 -9.51
C PHE A 58 -3.10 11.71 -8.00
N ALA A 59 -3.77 10.71 -7.42
CA ALA A 59 -4.23 10.73 -6.03
C ALA A 59 -3.08 10.54 -5.02
N GLY A 60 -2.03 9.82 -5.38
CA GLY A 60 -0.87 9.66 -4.52
C GLY A 60 0.20 8.71 -5.08
N THR A 61 1.34 8.68 -4.42
CA THR A 61 2.50 7.85 -4.79
C THR A 61 2.51 6.57 -3.95
N HIS A 62 2.47 5.42 -4.61
CA HIS A 62 2.52 4.11 -3.96
C HIS A 62 3.81 3.38 -4.33
N LEU A 63 4.66 3.17 -3.33
CA LEU A 63 5.88 2.39 -3.48
C LEU A 63 5.62 0.93 -3.07
N ILE A 64 5.92 0.02 -3.98
CA ILE A 64 6.04 -1.42 -3.71
C ILE A 64 7.51 -1.68 -3.44
N ILE A 65 7.85 -2.03 -2.21
CA ILE A 65 9.21 -2.09 -1.69
C ILE A 65 9.54 -3.53 -1.29
N GLU A 66 10.57 -4.08 -1.91
CA GLU A 66 11.13 -5.39 -1.62
C GLU A 66 12.39 -5.19 -0.77
N VAL A 67 12.35 -5.58 0.50
CA VAL A 67 13.53 -5.60 1.39
C VAL A 67 14.16 -6.99 1.31
N GLU A 68 15.41 -7.07 0.88
CA GLU A 68 16.17 -8.33 0.80
C GLU A 68 17.34 -8.34 1.80
N ASN A 69 17.68 -9.53 2.30
CA ASN A 69 18.73 -9.72 3.31
C ASN A 69 18.54 -8.86 4.58
N GLY A 70 17.28 -8.59 4.94
CA GLY A 70 16.92 -7.83 6.14
C GLY A 70 17.08 -8.63 7.43
N HIS A 71 17.33 -7.92 8.52
CA HIS A 71 17.50 -8.45 9.87
C HIS A 71 16.42 -7.94 10.83
N GLY A 72 16.01 -8.77 11.79
CA GLY A 72 14.98 -8.41 12.76
C GLY A 72 13.56 -8.37 12.16
N LEU A 73 13.34 -9.07 11.05
CA LEU A 73 12.03 -9.16 10.38
C LEU A 73 11.01 -10.00 11.19
N ASP A 74 11.45 -10.74 12.21
CA ASP A 74 10.58 -11.48 13.14
C ASP A 74 10.24 -10.66 14.41
N ASP A 75 10.69 -9.41 14.51
CA ASP A 75 10.51 -8.57 15.68
C ASP A 75 9.34 -7.60 15.45
N GLU A 76 8.21 -7.86 16.12
CA GLU A 76 6.99 -7.07 15.99
C GLU A 76 7.19 -5.61 16.44
N ASP A 77 7.91 -5.38 17.55
CA ASP A 77 8.19 -4.04 18.06
C ASP A 77 9.07 -3.25 17.08
N ARG A 78 10.03 -3.93 16.44
CA ARG A 78 10.86 -3.31 15.39
C ARG A 78 10.03 -2.91 14.17
N ILE A 79 9.07 -3.74 13.76
CA ILE A 79 8.17 -3.44 12.64
C ILE A 79 7.30 -2.23 12.98
N GLU A 80 6.72 -2.19 14.18
CA GLU A 80 5.93 -1.05 14.64
C GLU A 80 6.78 0.24 14.67
N GLN A 81 8.01 0.17 15.19
CA GLN A 81 8.91 1.32 15.21
C GLN A 81 9.28 1.78 13.79
N ALA A 82 9.54 0.85 12.87
CA ALA A 82 9.83 1.18 11.48
C ALA A 82 8.66 1.91 10.81
N PHE A 83 7.41 1.55 11.10
CA PHE A 83 6.25 2.30 10.62
C PHE A 83 6.21 3.72 11.17
N ARG A 84 6.44 3.91 12.48
CA ARG A 84 6.47 5.25 13.10
C ARG A 84 7.55 6.13 12.47
N ASP A 85 8.75 5.58 12.32
CA ASP A 85 9.88 6.26 11.70
C ASP A 85 9.60 6.63 10.23
N CYS A 86 8.93 5.74 9.48
CA CYS A 86 8.51 6.02 8.11
C CYS A 86 7.48 7.15 8.05
N VAL A 87 6.46 7.13 8.92
CA VAL A 87 5.45 8.20 9.00
C VAL A 87 6.12 9.55 9.27
N ASP A 88 6.96 9.61 10.30
CA ASP A 88 7.63 10.84 10.71
C ASP A 88 8.56 11.37 9.61
N ALA A 89 9.37 10.50 9.00
CA ALA A 89 10.29 10.88 7.94
C ALA A 89 9.54 11.39 6.69
N CYS A 90 8.44 10.74 6.32
CA CYS A 90 7.67 11.08 5.13
C CYS A 90 6.74 12.29 5.34
N GLY A 91 6.52 12.74 6.59
CA GLY A 91 5.60 13.82 6.91
C GLY A 91 4.13 13.41 6.80
N ALA A 92 3.82 12.13 7.04
CA ALA A 92 2.46 11.63 7.05
C ALA A 92 1.82 11.74 8.45
N THR A 93 0.49 11.59 8.51
CA THR A 93 -0.25 11.56 9.77
C THR A 93 -0.68 10.13 10.09
N LEU A 94 -0.14 9.57 11.18
CA LEU A 94 -0.52 8.25 11.67
C LEU A 94 -1.87 8.29 12.41
N LEU A 95 -2.76 7.36 12.07
CA LEU A 95 -4.00 7.11 12.83
C LEU A 95 -3.82 5.93 13.79
N HIS A 96 -3.51 4.76 13.24
CA HIS A 96 -3.43 3.50 14.00
C HIS A 96 -2.35 2.57 13.42
N ILE A 97 -1.77 1.72 14.26
CA ILE A 97 -0.92 0.61 13.85
C ILE A 97 -1.55 -0.69 14.34
N HIS A 98 -1.60 -1.69 13.46
CA HIS A 98 -1.96 -3.05 13.81
C HIS A 98 -0.91 -4.01 13.27
N THR A 99 -0.40 -4.87 14.13
CA THR A 99 0.58 -5.90 13.79
C THR A 99 0.08 -7.26 14.26
N HIS A 100 0.62 -8.32 13.67
CA HIS A 100 0.44 -9.69 14.10
C HIS A 100 1.71 -10.48 13.84
N LYS A 101 2.34 -10.96 14.91
CA LYS A 101 3.42 -11.94 14.84
C LYS A 101 2.89 -13.36 14.73
N PHE A 102 3.38 -14.10 13.73
CA PHE A 102 3.07 -15.51 13.50
C PHE A 102 4.05 -16.44 14.22
N SER A 103 3.63 -17.69 14.38
CA SER A 103 4.48 -18.81 14.82
C SER A 103 4.70 -19.76 13.65
N PRO A 104 5.94 -20.24 13.40
CA PRO A 104 7.12 -20.05 14.24
C PRO A 104 7.80 -18.67 14.09
N GLN A 105 7.50 -17.93 13.02
CA GLN A 105 8.09 -16.62 12.73
C GLN A 105 7.28 -15.84 11.70
N GLY A 106 7.61 -14.56 11.55
CA GLY A 106 7.07 -13.62 10.56
C GLY A 106 6.05 -12.66 11.18
N VAL A 107 5.96 -11.47 10.60
CA VAL A 107 5.05 -10.40 11.02
C VAL A 107 4.26 -9.91 9.82
N SER A 108 2.95 -9.74 10.01
CA SER A 108 2.12 -8.90 9.15
C SER A 108 1.77 -7.62 9.89
N GLY A 109 1.78 -6.49 9.22
CA GLY A 109 1.43 -5.22 9.85
C GLY A 109 0.86 -4.20 8.88
N VAL A 110 0.06 -3.28 9.43
CA VAL A 110 -0.45 -2.11 8.72
C VAL A 110 -0.45 -0.89 9.64
N ALA A 111 0.09 0.21 9.14
CA ALA A 111 -0.12 1.55 9.67
C ALA A 111 -1.16 2.26 8.81
N VAL A 112 -2.30 2.59 9.40
CA VAL A 112 -3.35 3.37 8.76
C VAL A 112 -2.99 4.85 8.90
N LEU A 113 -2.90 5.55 7.78
CA LEU A 113 -2.62 6.98 7.72
C LEU A 113 -3.91 7.74 7.46
N ALA A 114 -3.91 9.06 7.64
CA ALA A 114 -5.10 9.89 7.42
C ALA A 114 -5.79 9.64 6.07
N GLU A 115 -5.03 9.29 5.02
CA GLU A 115 -5.56 9.15 3.65
C GLU A 115 -4.99 7.94 2.88
N SER A 116 -4.21 7.08 3.55
CA SER A 116 -3.43 6.04 2.90
C SER A 116 -2.93 4.98 3.90
N HIS A 117 -1.87 4.24 3.59
CA HIS A 117 -1.33 3.20 4.47
C HIS A 117 0.16 2.92 4.25
N ILE A 118 0.77 2.31 5.26
CA ILE A 118 1.97 1.48 5.12
C ILE A 118 1.59 0.06 5.51
N SER A 119 1.95 -0.96 4.74
CA SER A 119 1.79 -2.37 5.15
C SER A 119 3.07 -3.17 4.97
N VAL A 120 3.15 -4.30 5.68
CA VAL A 120 4.25 -5.25 5.57
C VAL A 120 3.77 -6.69 5.70
N HIS A 121 4.45 -7.57 4.96
CA HIS A 121 4.52 -9.00 5.23
C HIS A 121 5.99 -9.44 5.22
N THR A 122 6.42 -10.22 6.20
CA THR A 122 7.82 -10.65 6.31
C THR A 122 8.00 -12.16 6.23
N TRP A 123 9.11 -12.60 5.65
CA TRP A 123 9.63 -13.97 5.64
C TRP A 123 11.07 -14.00 6.20
N PRO A 124 11.23 -14.02 7.54
CA PRO A 124 12.54 -13.93 8.18
C PRO A 124 13.52 -15.05 7.77
N GLU A 125 13.03 -16.22 7.36
CA GLU A 125 13.82 -17.39 6.95
C GLU A 125 14.68 -17.16 5.72
N ILE A 126 14.31 -16.18 4.90
CA ILE A 126 15.04 -15.76 3.70
C ILE A 126 15.44 -14.28 3.78
N GLY A 127 15.27 -13.64 4.96
CA GLY A 127 15.58 -12.23 5.16
C GLY A 127 14.76 -11.28 4.28
N TYR A 128 13.49 -11.61 4.02
CA TYR A 128 12.66 -10.87 3.07
C TYR A 128 11.50 -10.13 3.76
N GLY A 129 11.22 -8.90 3.33
CA GLY A 129 10.05 -8.14 3.72
C GLY A 129 9.43 -7.43 2.51
N ALA A 130 8.15 -7.69 2.27
CA ALA A 130 7.35 -6.99 1.28
C ALA A 130 6.64 -5.82 1.96
N PHE A 131 6.98 -4.60 1.59
CA PHE A 131 6.39 -3.37 2.13
C PHE A 131 5.62 -2.62 1.05
N ASP A 132 4.46 -2.10 1.41
CA ASP A 132 3.68 -1.16 0.61
C ASP A 132 3.69 0.18 1.32
N VAL A 133 4.16 1.24 0.68
CA VAL A 133 4.16 2.62 1.22
C VAL A 133 3.34 3.48 0.28
N PHE A 134 2.08 3.72 0.62
CA PHE A 134 1.19 4.58 -0.15
C PHE A 134 0.96 5.88 0.62
N MET A 135 1.22 7.04 0.00
CA MET A 135 0.88 8.34 0.58
C MET A 135 0.36 9.33 -0.47
N CYS A 136 -0.46 10.25 0.01
CA CYS A 136 -1.15 11.29 -0.76
C CYS A 136 -0.68 12.68 -0.29
N GLY A 137 -1.07 13.74 -1.00
CA GLY A 137 -0.75 15.13 -0.64
C GLY A 137 0.75 15.44 -0.59
N ASP A 138 1.17 16.19 0.44
CA ASP A 138 2.54 16.71 0.60
C ASP A 138 3.54 15.69 1.16
N ALA A 139 3.10 14.48 1.48
CA ALA A 139 3.98 13.45 2.02
C ALA A 139 5.00 12.97 0.97
N ASP A 140 6.18 12.56 1.44
CA ASP A 140 7.27 12.06 0.59
C ASP A 140 7.59 10.58 0.87
N PRO A 141 6.90 9.63 0.20
CA PRO A 141 7.11 8.19 0.37
C PRO A 141 8.54 7.70 0.19
N TRP A 142 9.35 8.36 -0.63
CA TRP A 142 10.70 7.89 -0.94
C TRP A 142 11.63 7.94 0.27
N LYS A 143 11.32 8.77 1.27
CA LYS A 143 12.06 8.80 2.54
C LYS A 143 11.90 7.51 3.35
N ALA A 144 10.82 6.77 3.17
CA ALA A 144 10.61 5.47 3.81
C ALA A 144 11.70 4.46 3.42
N VAL A 145 12.21 4.50 2.18
CA VAL A 145 13.25 3.56 1.71
C VAL A 145 14.49 3.66 2.60
N GLY A 146 14.94 4.88 2.91
CA GLY A 146 16.09 5.09 3.79
C GLY A 146 15.84 4.63 5.23
N VAL A 147 14.60 4.78 5.72
CA VAL A 147 14.19 4.28 7.05
C VAL A 147 14.26 2.75 7.07
N LEU A 148 13.62 2.08 6.11
CA LEU A 148 13.56 0.61 6.05
C LEU A 148 14.96 -0.01 5.92
N LYS A 149 15.84 0.57 5.10
CA LYS A 149 17.25 0.16 5.00
C LYS A 149 17.95 0.15 6.37
N ARG A 150 17.79 1.22 7.15
CA ARG A 150 18.39 1.35 8.49
C ARG A 150 17.74 0.40 9.49
N ALA A 151 16.41 0.30 9.48
CA ALA A 151 15.64 -0.52 10.42
C ALA A 151 15.98 -2.01 10.30
N PHE A 152 16.16 -2.49 9.06
CA PHE A 152 16.45 -3.90 8.79
C PHE A 152 17.91 -4.18 8.44
N GLY A 153 18.78 -3.16 8.53
CA GLY A 153 20.23 -3.31 8.35
C GLY A 153 20.64 -3.89 6.99
N THR A 154 19.95 -3.50 5.91
CA THR A 154 20.24 -3.96 4.55
C THR A 154 20.41 -2.79 3.58
N GLU A 155 21.25 -3.00 2.56
CA GLU A 155 21.39 -2.07 1.43
C GLU A 155 20.58 -2.49 0.20
N THR A 156 20.11 -3.75 0.17
CA THR A 156 19.39 -4.32 -0.96
C THR A 156 17.89 -4.09 -0.77
N VAL A 157 17.41 -3.02 -1.37
CA VAL A 157 15.99 -2.69 -1.41
C VAL A 157 15.60 -2.37 -2.85
N HIS A 158 14.60 -3.09 -3.37
CA HIS A 158 14.03 -2.82 -4.69
C HIS A 158 12.72 -2.05 -4.54
N VAL A 159 12.52 -1.05 -5.38
CA VAL A 159 11.35 -0.17 -5.29
C VAL A 159 10.71 -0.04 -6.65
N LYS A 160 9.40 -0.29 -6.71
CA LYS A 160 8.56 0.04 -7.85
C LYS A 160 7.58 1.12 -7.43
N GLU A 161 7.62 2.26 -8.13
CA GLU A 161 6.66 3.33 -7.93
C GLU A 161 5.42 3.13 -8.81
N LEU A 162 4.25 3.37 -8.23
CA LEU A 162 2.96 3.44 -8.90
C LEU A 162 2.29 4.78 -8.57
N ARG A 163 1.86 5.52 -9.59
CA ARG A 163 1.02 6.71 -9.41
C ARG A 163 -0.44 6.31 -9.38
N ARG A 164 -1.07 6.42 -8.21
CA ARG A 164 -2.45 5.96 -8.00
C ARG A 164 -3.42 6.95 -8.61
N GLY A 165 -4.29 6.49 -9.52
CA GLY A 165 -5.28 7.35 -10.18
C GLY A 165 -4.73 8.23 -11.31
N GLU A 166 -3.48 7.99 -11.75
CA GLU A 166 -2.92 8.63 -12.93
C GLU A 166 -3.80 8.41 -14.18
N GLY A 167 -4.08 9.47 -14.93
CA GLY A 167 -4.89 9.42 -16.15
C GLY A 167 -6.41 9.36 -15.96
N LEU A 168 -6.89 9.29 -14.72
CA LEU A 168 -8.33 9.39 -14.40
C LEU A 168 -8.83 10.84 -14.39
N VAL A 169 -7.99 11.78 -13.96
CA VAL A 169 -8.25 13.21 -14.05
C VAL A 169 -7.63 13.71 -15.35
N ARG A 170 -8.46 14.04 -16.33
CA ARG A 170 -8.02 14.61 -17.61
C ARG A 170 -8.28 16.11 -17.59
N ASP A 171 -7.25 16.89 -17.89
CA ASP A 171 -7.42 18.30 -18.17
C ASP A 171 -8.32 18.45 -19.40
N THR A 172 -9.50 19.03 -19.22
CA THR A 172 -10.47 19.24 -20.32
C THR A 172 -10.16 20.52 -21.09
N ALA A 173 -9.12 21.27 -20.72
CA ALA A 173 -8.70 22.49 -21.42
C ALA A 173 -7.83 22.25 -22.66
N ALA A 174 -7.53 20.99 -23.02
CA ALA A 174 -6.67 20.63 -24.16
C ALA A 174 -7.41 19.90 -25.32
N ALA A 175 -8.72 20.13 -25.49
CA ALA A 175 -9.50 19.63 -26.63
C ALA A 175 -10.05 20.80 -27.48
#